data_AF-A0A1H2RU29-F1
#
_entry.id   AF-A0A1H2RU29-F1
#
_cell.length_a   1.000
_cell.length_b   1.000
_cell.length_c   1.000
_cell.angle_alpha   90.00
_cell.angle_beta   90.00
_cell.angle_gamma   90.00
#
_symmetry.space_group_name_H-M   'P 1'
#
loop_
_entity.id
_entity.type
_entity.pdbx_description
1 polymer ?
#
loop_
_entity_poly.entity_id
_entity_poly.type
_entity_poly.pdbx_seq_one_letter_code
_entity_poly.pdbx_strand_id
1 'polypeptide(L)'
;MVHLLSHCPIHRLGTLTMLPDQGRELLSIGRAAIDRALNIAYRSESDERTPWLEELSACFVTLMQEGKLRGCIGSLEAQRSLLMDVKRNAVSAALHDPCFAPLLTAEFDDAHIENSLLS
;
A
#
# COMPACT_ATOMS: atom_id res chain seq x y z
N MET A 1 40.35 10.31 9.52
CA MET A 1 39.93 10.08 10.92
C MET A 1 38.74 10.99 11.20
N VAL A 2 37.55 10.41 11.05
CA VAL A 2 36.35 10.64 11.88
C VAL A 2 35.60 12.00 11.80
N HIS A 3 34.30 11.85 11.49
CA HIS A 3 33.14 12.71 11.75
C HIS A 3 32.98 14.05 11.01
N LEU A 4 32.17 14.03 9.94
CA LEU A 4 31.10 15.02 9.81
C LEU A 4 29.76 14.28 9.84
N LEU A 5 28.98 14.57 10.88
CA LEU A 5 27.70 13.98 11.18
C LEU A 5 26.70 14.27 10.07
N SER A 6 26.21 13.17 9.48
CA SER A 6 24.97 13.06 8.74
C SER A 6 23.83 13.65 9.60
N HIS A 7 23.45 14.89 9.31
CA HIS A 7 22.25 15.49 9.90
C HIS A 7 21.07 15.07 9.03
N CYS A 8 20.38 14.05 9.51
CA CYS A 8 19.07 13.63 9.06
C CYS A 8 18.06 14.72 9.46
N PRO A 9 17.39 15.42 8.54
CA PRO A 9 16.21 16.21 8.90
C PRO A 9 15.00 15.28 8.91
N ILE A 10 14.88 14.51 9.99
CA ILE A 10 13.59 14.02 10.51
C ILE A 10 12.79 15.25 10.97
N HIS A 11 11.49 15.25 10.65
CA HIS A 11 10.49 16.31 10.90
C HIS A 11 10.34 17.38 9.82
N ARG A 12 9.63 17.01 8.74
CA ARG A 12 8.62 17.92 8.18
C ARG A 12 7.27 17.23 8.31
N LEU A 13 6.59 17.45 9.45
CA LEU A 13 5.16 17.14 9.60
C LEU A 13 4.40 18.05 8.61
N GLY A 14 4.15 17.54 7.42
CA GLY A 14 3.04 17.99 6.60
C GLY A 14 1.85 17.12 6.97
N THR A 15 0.77 17.71 7.46
CA THR A 15 -0.53 17.04 7.47
C THR A 15 -0.81 16.65 6.02
N LEU A 16 -0.66 15.37 5.68
CA LEU A 16 -0.93 14.83 4.35
C LEU A 16 -2.44 14.91 4.14
N THR A 17 -2.91 16.10 3.75
CA THR A 17 -4.27 16.29 3.29
C THR A 17 -4.33 15.60 1.94
N MET A 18 -4.77 14.34 1.96
CA MET A 18 -4.88 13.52 0.77
C MET A 18 -5.77 14.23 -0.25
N LEU A 19 -5.19 14.58 -1.40
CA LEU A 19 -5.97 15.02 -2.54
C LEU A 19 -6.78 13.83 -3.08
N PRO A 20 -8.00 14.03 -3.60
CA PRO A 20 -8.82 12.93 -4.14
C PRO A 20 -8.08 12.04 -5.14
N ASP A 21 -7.17 12.62 -5.92
CA ASP A 21 -6.37 11.90 -6.91
C ASP A 21 -5.31 10.98 -6.28
N GLN A 22 -4.74 11.35 -5.12
CA GLN A 22 -3.77 10.52 -4.40
C GLN A 22 -4.40 9.23 -3.89
N GLY A 23 -5.65 9.28 -3.42
CA GLY A 23 -6.39 8.08 -3.02
C GLY A 23 -6.54 7.08 -4.17
N ARG A 24 -6.95 7.57 -5.35
CA ARG A 24 -7.07 6.74 -6.56
C ARG A 24 -5.72 6.15 -6.98
N GLU A 25 -4.65 6.92 -6.89
CA GLU A 25 -3.30 6.47 -7.19
C GLU A 25 -2.87 5.32 -6.27
N LEU A 26 -3.07 5.45 -4.96
CA LEU A 26 -2.75 4.38 -4.00
C LEU A 26 -3.58 3.12 -4.23
N LEU A 27 -4.86 3.26 -4.62
CA LEU A 27 -5.69 2.11 -5.00
C LEU A 27 -5.13 1.41 -6.25
N SER A 28 -4.70 2.17 -7.26
CA SER A 28 -4.09 1.61 -8.47
C SER A 28 -2.78 0.87 -8.14
N ILE A 29 -1.93 1.47 -7.31
CA ILE A 29 -0.66 0.88 -6.85
C ILE A 29 -0.90 -0.44 -6.11
N GLY A 30 -1.83 -0.45 -5.15
CA GLY A 30 -2.19 -1.66 -4.39
C GLY A 30 -2.72 -2.77 -5.31
N ARG A 31 -3.58 -2.41 -6.27
CA ARG A 31 -4.15 -3.36 -7.23
C ARG A 31 -3.09 -3.91 -8.17
N ALA A 32 -2.20 -3.07 -8.71
CA ALA A 32 -1.07 -3.50 -9.54
C ALA A 32 -0.09 -4.42 -8.78
N ALA A 33 0.12 -4.19 -7.48
CA ALA A 33 0.95 -5.07 -6.66
C ALA A 33 0.36 -6.49 -6.55
N ILE A 34 -0.96 -6.60 -6.30
CA ILE A 34 -1.65 -7.89 -6.21
C ILE A 34 -1.73 -8.58 -7.58
N ASP A 35 -2.04 -7.83 -8.65
CA ASP A 35 -2.09 -8.33 -10.05
C ASP A 35 -0.78 -9.03 -10.43
N ARG A 36 0.35 -8.38 -10.14
CA ARG A 36 1.71 -8.92 -10.35
C ARG A 36 1.97 -10.16 -9.49
N ALA A 37 1.56 -10.14 -8.22
CA ALA A 37 1.76 -11.27 -7.31
C ALA A 37 0.93 -12.51 -7.71
N LEU A 38 -0.25 -12.29 -8.30
CA LEU A 38 -1.12 -13.34 -8.85
C LEU A 38 -0.72 -13.80 -10.26
N ASN A 39 0.36 -13.22 -10.83
CA ASN A 39 0.83 -13.50 -12.17
C ASN A 39 -0.25 -13.30 -13.25
N ILE A 40 -1.10 -12.29 -13.06
CA ILE A 40 -2.09 -11.85 -14.04
C ILE A 40 -1.37 -10.97 -15.05
N ALA A 41 -1.65 -11.17 -16.34
CA ALA A 41 -0.99 -10.43 -17.41
C ALA A 41 -1.34 -8.94 -17.37
N TYR A 42 -0.50 -8.15 -16.67
CA TYR A 42 -0.33 -6.70 -16.71
C TYR A 42 -1.60 -5.91 -17.05
N ARG A 43 -2.57 -5.91 -16.13
CA ARG A 43 -3.84 -5.18 -16.33
C ARG A 43 -3.84 -3.76 -15.80
N SER A 44 -2.95 -3.42 -14.86
CA SER A 44 -2.95 -2.13 -14.18
C SER A 44 -1.58 -1.45 -14.22
N GLU A 45 -1.55 -0.30 -14.92
CA GLU A 45 -0.47 0.67 -14.82
C GLU A 45 -0.72 1.59 -13.62
N SER A 46 0.33 1.88 -12.86
CA SER A 46 0.31 2.85 -11.76
C SER A 46 1.49 3.81 -11.92
N ASP A 47 1.29 5.12 -11.71
CA ASP A 47 2.39 6.07 -11.70
C ASP A 47 3.05 6.08 -10.32
N GLU A 48 4.16 5.35 -10.20
CA GLU A 48 4.93 5.25 -8.95
C GLU A 48 5.96 6.39 -8.80
N ARG A 49 6.00 7.41 -9.68
CA ARG A 49 7.08 8.40 -9.74
C ARG A 49 6.81 9.69 -8.97
N THR A 50 5.69 9.78 -8.26
CA THR A 50 5.34 11.01 -7.56
C THR A 50 6.10 11.13 -6.22
N PRO A 51 6.71 12.28 -5.89
CA PRO A 51 7.61 12.37 -4.73
C PRO A 51 6.98 12.05 -3.36
N TRP A 52 5.68 12.32 -3.20
CA TRP A 52 4.97 12.07 -1.93
C TRP A 52 4.85 10.57 -1.59
N LEU A 53 5.02 9.69 -2.58
CA LEU A 53 5.05 8.24 -2.39
C LEU A 53 6.31 7.75 -1.66
N GLU A 54 7.39 8.55 -1.66
CA GLU A 54 8.65 8.23 -0.99
C GLU A 54 8.68 8.66 0.48
N GLU A 55 7.65 9.38 0.95
CA GLU A 55 7.55 9.81 2.34
C GLU A 55 7.33 8.60 3.27
N LEU A 56 7.95 8.66 4.46
CA LEU A 56 7.71 7.65 5.50
C LEU A 56 6.25 7.72 5.95
N SER A 57 5.54 6.60 5.82
CA SER A 57 4.15 6.50 6.23
C SER A 57 3.82 5.07 6.67
N ALA A 58 2.69 4.93 7.35
CA ALA A 58 2.12 3.66 7.75
C ALA A 58 0.68 3.58 7.25
N CYS A 59 0.30 2.41 6.74
CA CYS A 59 -1.04 2.18 6.24
C CYS A 59 -1.56 0.80 6.63
N PHE A 60 -2.89 0.69 6.60
CA PHE A 60 -3.60 -0.57 6.51
C PHE A 60 -4.23 -0.70 5.13
N VAL A 61 -4.05 -1.87 4.52
CA VAL A 61 -4.75 -2.25 3.30
C VAL A 61 -5.80 -3.29 3.65
N THR A 62 -7.04 -2.98 3.29
CA THR A 62 -8.19 -3.87 3.51
C THR A 62 -8.71 -4.34 2.17
N LEU A 63 -8.98 -5.64 2.06
CA LEU A 63 -9.67 -6.26 0.94
C LEU A 63 -11.09 -6.58 1.34
N MET A 64 -12.02 -6.15 0.51
CA MET A 64 -13.44 -6.43 0.65
C MET A 64 -13.93 -7.20 -0.57
N GLN A 65 -14.79 -8.20 -0.38
CA GLN A 65 -15.40 -8.97 -1.46
C GLN A 65 -16.86 -9.23 -1.08
N GLU A 66 -17.79 -8.92 -2.00
CA GLU A 66 -19.24 -9.03 -1.74
C GLU A 66 -19.70 -8.33 -0.44
N GLY A 67 -19.10 -7.17 -0.13
CA GLY A 67 -19.38 -6.40 1.08
C GLY A 67 -18.84 -7.01 2.38
N LYS A 68 -18.00 -8.04 2.31
CA LYS A 68 -17.39 -8.70 3.48
C LYS A 68 -15.88 -8.55 3.48
N LEU A 69 -15.30 -8.55 4.68
CA LEU A 69 -13.85 -8.55 4.86
C LEU A 69 -13.24 -9.82 4.26
N ARG A 70 -12.20 -9.64 3.45
CA ARG A 70 -11.46 -10.70 2.74
C ARG A 70 -9.98 -10.76 3.10
N GLY A 71 -9.46 -9.71 3.71
CA GLY A 71 -8.10 -9.61 4.24
C GLY A 71 -7.82 -8.20 4.76
N CYS A 72 -6.99 -8.06 5.80
CA CYS A 72 -6.56 -6.77 6.33
C CYS A 72 -5.15 -6.88 6.92
N ILE A 73 -4.20 -6.17 6.32
CA ILE A 73 -2.81 -6.12 6.82
C ILE A 73 -2.32 -4.67 6.80
N GLY A 74 -1.55 -4.30 7.81
CA GLY A 74 -0.96 -2.97 7.89
C GLY A 74 0.18 -2.83 8.87
N SER A 75 0.75 -1.64 8.89
CA SER A 75 1.77 -1.21 9.84
C SER A 75 1.16 -0.17 10.79
N LEU A 76 1.51 -0.24 12.08
CA LEU A 76 1.15 0.81 13.06
C LEU A 76 2.14 1.99 13.05
N GLU A 77 3.37 1.75 12.60
CA GLU A 77 4.46 2.73 12.61
C GLU A 77 5.08 2.86 11.22
N ALA A 78 5.50 4.07 10.86
CA ALA A 78 6.08 4.39 9.57
C ALA A 78 7.53 3.88 9.49
N GLN A 79 7.71 2.67 8.96
CA GLN A 79 9.02 2.01 8.84
C GLN A 79 9.60 2.03 7.43
N ARG A 80 8.79 2.41 6.43
CA ARG A 80 9.14 2.40 5.00
C ARG A 80 8.36 3.49 4.26
N SER A 81 8.74 3.75 3.01
CA SER A 81 8.00 4.71 2.19
C SER A 81 6.56 4.25 1.99
N LEU A 82 5.66 5.22 1.79
CA LEU A 82 4.24 4.96 1.55
C LEU A 82 4.03 3.99 0.39
N LEU A 83 4.79 4.14 -0.70
CA LEU A 83 4.77 3.23 -1.84
C LEU A 83 5.05 1.79 -1.44
N MET A 84 6.13 1.60 -0.68
CA MET A 84 6.55 0.28 -0.24
C MET A 84 5.57 -0.33 0.78
N ASP A 85 5.00 0.49 1.65
CA ASP A 85 4.03 0.05 2.65
C ASP A 85 2.73 -0.42 1.99
N VAL A 86 2.16 0.38 1.08
CA VAL A 86 0.94 0.02 0.33
C VAL A 86 1.16 -1.25 -0.50
N LYS A 87 2.24 -1.35 -1.27
CA LYS A 87 2.51 -2.54 -2.10
C LYS A 87 2.65 -3.80 -1.25
N ARG A 88 3.41 -3.72 -0.16
CA ARG A 88 3.64 -4.88 0.72
C ARG A 88 2.37 -5.29 1.45
N ASN A 89 1.62 -4.34 1.98
CA ASN A 89 0.41 -4.61 2.74
C ASN A 89 -0.71 -5.11 1.83
N ALA A 90 -0.82 -4.61 0.59
CA ALA A 90 -1.77 -5.11 -0.40
C ALA A 90 -1.53 -6.58 -0.76
N VAL A 91 -0.29 -6.96 -1.07
CA VAL A 91 0.06 -8.36 -1.35
C VAL A 91 -0.16 -9.23 -0.11
N SER A 92 0.20 -8.73 1.08
CA SER A 92 0.02 -9.47 2.32
C SER A 92 -1.45 -9.68 2.66
N ALA A 93 -2.29 -8.66 2.54
CA ALA A 93 -3.73 -8.76 2.75
C ALA A 93 -4.38 -9.75 1.75
N ALA A 94 -3.88 -9.80 0.51
CA ALA A 94 -4.38 -10.72 -0.50
C ALA A 94 -3.94 -12.18 -0.27
N LEU A 95 -2.66 -12.40 0.03
CA LEU A 95 -2.05 -13.73 -0.10
C LEU A 95 -1.53 -14.31 1.21
N HIS A 96 -1.38 -13.49 2.26
CA HIS A 96 -0.63 -13.84 3.46
C HIS A 96 -1.32 -13.45 4.77
N ASP A 97 -2.56 -12.96 4.73
CA ASP A 97 -3.34 -12.73 5.93
C ASP A 97 -3.69 -14.09 6.57
N PRO A 98 -3.20 -14.38 7.79
CA PRO A 98 -3.39 -15.70 8.41
C PRO A 98 -4.85 -16.02 8.73
N CYS A 99 -5.74 -15.01 8.71
CA CYS A 99 -7.16 -15.19 8.98
C CYS A 99 -7.93 -15.71 7.76
N PHE A 100 -7.34 -15.65 6.56
CA PHE A 100 -8.03 -15.95 5.30
C PHE A 100 -7.18 -16.85 4.40
N ALA A 101 -7.85 -17.62 3.53
CA ALA A 101 -7.16 -18.33 2.46
C ALA A 101 -6.59 -17.32 1.43
N PRO A 102 -5.46 -17.58 0.78
CA PRO A 102 -4.93 -16.72 -0.27
C PRO A 102 -5.97 -16.43 -1.35
N LEU A 103 -6.05 -15.17 -1.80
CA LEU A 103 -6.92 -14.74 -2.88
C LEU A 103 -6.58 -15.47 -4.18
N LEU A 104 -7.59 -15.99 -4.87
CA LEU A 104 -7.40 -16.63 -6.16
C LEU A 104 -7.49 -15.61 -7.29
N THR A 105 -6.79 -15.88 -8.39
CA THR A 105 -6.86 -15.05 -9.61
C THR A 105 -8.29 -14.80 -10.08
N ALA A 106 -9.18 -15.79 -9.95
CA ALA A 106 -10.59 -15.68 -10.38
C ALA A 106 -11.43 -14.76 -9.46
N GLU A 107 -10.98 -14.51 -8.22
CA GLU A 107 -11.67 -13.67 -7.23
C GLU A 107 -11.21 -12.21 -7.30
N PHE A 108 -10.07 -11.95 -7.96
CA PHE A 108 -9.40 -10.66 -7.90
C PHE A 108 -10.17 -9.49 -8.56
N ASP A 109 -10.92 -9.77 -9.61
CA ASP A 109 -11.72 -8.75 -10.29
C ASP A 109 -12.91 -8.27 -9.42
N ASP A 110 -13.39 -9.10 -8.50
CA ASP A 110 -14.48 -8.79 -7.56
C ASP A 110 -13.99 -8.25 -6.20
N ALA A 111 -12.67 -8.23 -5.99
CA ALA A 111 -12.06 -7.72 -4.76
C ALA A 111 -11.88 -6.19 -4.82
N HIS A 112 -12.41 -5.50 -3.82
CA HIS A 112 -12.24 -4.07 -3.61
C HIS A 112 -11.11 -3.81 -2.60
N ILE A 113 -10.26 -2.82 -2.90
CA ILE A 113 -9.16 -2.40 -2.04
C ILE A 113 -9.56 -1.11 -1.34
N GLU A 114 -9.26 -1.02 -0.04
CA GLU A 114 -9.35 0.21 0.74
C GLU A 114 -8.00 0.46 1.43
N ASN A 115 -7.53 1.72 1.40
CA ASN A 115 -6.29 2.13 2.03
C ASN A 115 -6.60 3.12 3.17
N SER A 116 -6.13 2.80 4.37
CA SER A 116 -6.23 3.66 5.55
C SER A 116 -4.82 4.12 5.94
N LEU A 117 -4.51 5.40 5.74
CA LEU A 117 -3.23 5.99 6.16
C LEU A 117 -3.30 6.43 7.62
N LEU A 118 -2.17 6.28 8.32
CA LEU A 118 -1.98 6.80 9.67
C LEU A 118 -1.22 8.12 9.59
N SER A 119 -1.67 9.11 10.38
CA SER A 119 -1.13 10.49 10.44
C SER A 119 -0.38 10.76 11.74
#